data_AF-A0A9X7XQE6-F1
#
_entry.id   AF-A0A9X7XQE6-F1
#
_cell.length_a   1.000
_cell.length_b   1.000
_cell.length_c   1.000
_cell.angle_alpha   90.00
_cell.angle_beta   90.00
_cell.angle_gamma   90.00
#
_symmetry.space_group_name_H-M   'P 1'
#
loop_
_entity.id
_entity.type
_entity.pdbx_description
1 polymer ?
#
loop_
_entity_poly.entity_id
_entity_poly.type
_entity_poly.pdbx_seq_one_letter_code
_entity_poly.pdbx_strand_id
1 'polypeptide(L)'
;MQPDIVPILDSLKVRVSKGYTLIQEEYTGDLIDVEFQWNNPASKEEIESFTEKTGWVLPDSYKEFLSMHNGAGLFISETHQIFIHSIEEIMQYHARMCLKTHY
;
A
#
# COMPACT_ATOMS: atom_id res chain seq x y z
N MET A 1 0.61 -19.27 -11.89
CA MET A 1 -0.70 -18.74 -11.46
C MET A 1 -0.42 -17.44 -10.74
N GLN A 2 -0.88 -16.31 -11.29
CA GLN A 2 -0.80 -15.02 -10.60
C GLN A 2 -1.91 -15.01 -9.54
N PRO A 3 -1.63 -14.63 -8.28
CA PRO A 3 -2.65 -14.60 -7.26
C PRO A 3 -3.67 -13.51 -7.58
N ASP A 4 -4.95 -13.87 -7.50
CA ASP A 4 -6.05 -12.91 -7.54
C ASP A 4 -6.05 -12.10 -6.25
N ILE A 5 -5.84 -10.79 -6.36
CA ILE A 5 -5.63 -9.92 -5.20
C ILE A 5 -6.95 -9.56 -4.50
N VAL A 6 -8.07 -9.59 -5.22
CA VAL A 6 -9.39 -9.21 -4.70
C VAL A 6 -9.82 -10.09 -3.52
N PRO A 7 -9.86 -11.44 -3.62
CA PRO A 7 -10.28 -12.28 -2.50
C PRO A 7 -9.30 -12.22 -1.32
N ILE A 8 -8.03 -11.93 -1.58
CA ILE A 8 -7.00 -11.75 -0.55
C ILE A 8 -7.30 -10.48 0.25
N LEU A 9 -7.53 -9.35 -0.43
CA LEU A 9 -7.85 -8.07 0.20
C LEU A 9 -9.18 -8.12 0.94
N ASP A 10 -10.20 -8.75 0.37
CA ASP A 10 -11.51 -8.89 1.03
C ASP A 10 -11.40 -9.73 2.30
N SER A 11 -10.68 -10.85 2.25
CA SER A 11 -10.42 -11.68 3.43
C SER A 11 -9.65 -10.92 4.50
N LEU A 12 -8.69 -10.08 4.11
CA LEU A 12 -7.95 -9.22 5.03
C LEU A 12 -8.86 -8.16 5.65
N LYS A 13 -9.66 -7.44 4.85
CA LYS A 13 -10.64 -6.45 5.33
C LYS A 13 -11.64 -7.05 6.32
N VAL A 14 -12.15 -8.25 6.02
CA VAL A 14 -13.05 -9.00 6.92
C VAL A 14 -12.34 -9.39 8.22
N ARG A 15 -11.05 -9.74 8.17
CA ARG A 15 -10.27 -10.06 9.36
C ARG A 15 -10.11 -8.84 10.25
N VAL A 16 -9.79 -7.68 9.66
CA VAL A 16 -9.53 -6.45 10.42
C VAL A 16 -10.80 -5.72 10.86
N SER A 17 -11.95 -5.95 10.20
CA SER A 17 -13.23 -5.31 10.57
C SER A 17 -13.93 -5.96 11.76
N LYS A 18 -13.53 -7.18 12.14
CA LYS A 18 -14.11 -7.92 13.27
C LYS A 18 -13.66 -7.44 14.66
N GLY A 19 -12.90 -6.34 14.72
CA GLY A 19 -12.30 -5.79 15.93
C GLY A 19 -10.78 -5.94 15.93
N TYR A 20 -10.13 -5.52 17.03
CA TYR A 20 -8.69 -5.49 17.25
C TYR A 20 -7.96 -6.65 16.56
N THR A 21 -7.21 -6.34 15.50
CA THR A 21 -6.27 -7.32 14.93
C THR A 21 -5.09 -7.37 15.86
N LEU A 22 -5.19 -8.16 16.92
CA LEU A 22 -4.10 -8.32 17.87
C LEU A 22 -2.93 -8.95 17.14
N ILE A 23 -1.88 -8.18 16.93
CA ILE A 23 -0.58 -8.72 16.55
C ILE A 23 0.26 -8.84 17.80
N GLN A 24 1.09 -9.89 17.83
CA GLN A 24 2.09 -10.02 18.88
C GLN A 24 3.24 -9.08 18.54
N GLU A 25 3.53 -8.16 19.45
CA GLU A 25 4.66 -7.24 19.35
C GLU A 25 5.96 -8.05 19.43
N GLU A 26 6.89 -7.79 18.51
CA GLU A 26 8.08 -8.62 18.32
C GLU A 26 9.01 -8.63 19.54
N TYR A 27 9.11 -7.52 20.26
CA TYR A 27 10.09 -7.27 21.31
C TYR A 27 9.55 -7.56 22.72
N THR A 28 8.28 -7.27 22.98
CA THR A 28 7.64 -7.47 24.29
C THR A 28 6.80 -8.74 24.34
N GLY A 29 6.33 -9.21 23.19
CA GLY A 29 5.38 -10.32 23.11
C GLY A 29 3.96 -9.93 23.51
N ASP A 30 3.70 -8.66 23.78
CA ASP A 30 2.36 -8.16 24.13
C ASP A 30 1.44 -8.19 22.92
N LEU A 31 0.14 -8.31 23.18
CA LEU A 31 -0.88 -8.15 22.15
C LEU A 31 -1.18 -6.66 22.01
N ILE A 32 -0.94 -6.13 20.82
CA ILE A 32 -1.20 -4.73 20.51
C ILE A 32 -2.31 -4.58 19.47
N ASP A 33 -3.05 -3.49 19.62
CA ASP A 33 -4.04 -3.07 18.64
C ASP A 33 -3.32 -2.42 17.46
N VAL A 34 -3.74 -2.77 16.25
CA VAL A 34 -3.29 -2.10 15.03
C VAL A 34 -4.44 -1.57 14.22
N GLU A 35 -4.14 -0.49 13.51
CA GLU A 35 -5.05 0.14 12.58
C GLU A 35 -4.69 -0.16 11.12
N PHE A 36 -5.71 -0.08 10.28
CA PHE A 36 -5.59 -0.16 8.84
C PHE A 36 -6.24 1.07 8.23
N GLN A 37 -5.51 1.73 7.34
CA GLN A 37 -5.96 2.91 6.62
C GLN A 37 -5.91 2.59 5.14
N TRP A 38 -7.05 2.68 4.48
CA TRP A 38 -7.18 2.39 3.06
C TRP A 38 -7.45 3.69 2.32
N ASN A 39 -6.58 4.05 1.38
CA ASN A 39 -6.80 5.24 0.59
C ASN A 39 -7.92 5.02 -0.43
N ASN A 40 -8.47 6.12 -0.94
CA ASN A 40 -9.42 6.07 -2.02
C ASN A 40 -8.78 5.44 -3.28
N PRO A 41 -9.57 4.77 -4.13
CA PRO A 41 -9.14 4.29 -5.43
C PRO A 41 -8.42 5.37 -6.26
N ALA A 42 -7.39 4.97 -7.01
CA ALA A 42 -6.88 5.76 -8.12
C ALA A 42 -7.78 5.58 -9.33
N SER A 43 -7.99 6.65 -10.10
CA SER A 43 -8.67 6.53 -11.39
C SER A 43 -7.80 5.78 -12.40
N LYS A 44 -8.44 5.26 -13.44
CA LYS A 44 -7.73 4.63 -14.55
C LYS A 44 -6.76 5.61 -15.21
N GLU A 45 -7.18 6.85 -15.39
CA GLU A 45 -6.39 7.93 -16.00
C GLU A 45 -5.17 8.29 -15.15
N GLU A 46 -5.30 8.27 -13.81
CA GLU A 46 -4.17 8.49 -12.90
C GLU A 46 -3.11 7.38 -13.03
N ILE A 47 -3.54 6.11 -13.10
CA ILE A 47 -2.64 4.96 -13.26
C ILE A 47 -1.98 4.98 -14.64
N GLU A 48 -2.74 5.24 -15.70
CA GLU A 48 -2.21 5.35 -17.06
C GLU A 48 -1.18 6.48 -17.16
N SER A 49 -1.52 7.69 -16.69
CA SER A 49 -0.58 8.82 -16.69
C SER A 49 0.69 8.53 -15.89
N PHE A 50 0.58 7.82 -14.77
CA PHE A 50 1.72 7.39 -13.97
C PHE A 50 2.66 6.47 -14.77
N THR A 51 2.11 5.44 -15.43
CA THR A 51 2.90 4.51 -16.25
C THR A 51 3.53 5.20 -17.48
N GLU A 52 2.81 6.13 -18.10
CA GLU A 52 3.33 6.91 -19.25
C GLU A 52 4.48 7.83 -18.84
N LYS A 53 4.34 8.58 -17.73
CA LYS A 53 5.37 9.51 -17.25
C LYS A 53 6.66 8.81 -16.81
N THR A 54 6.54 7.62 -16.23
CA THR A 54 7.68 6.86 -15.70
C THR A 54 8.26 5.87 -16.71
N GLY A 55 7.47 5.47 -17.72
CA GLY A 55 7.79 4.36 -18.61
C GLY A 55 7.76 2.98 -17.93
N TRP A 56 7.21 2.89 -16.71
CA TRP A 56 7.20 1.65 -15.94
C TRP A 56 6.06 0.71 -16.36
N VAL A 57 6.37 -0.59 -16.41
CA VAL A 57 5.37 -1.64 -16.56
C VAL A 57 5.02 -2.19 -15.19
N LEU A 58 3.82 -1.87 -14.71
CA LEU A 58 3.34 -2.36 -13.42
C LEU A 58 2.72 -3.75 -13.54
N PRO A 59 2.92 -4.63 -12.53
CA PRO A 59 2.18 -5.88 -12.44
C PRO A 59 0.68 -5.65 -12.44
N ASP A 60 -0.09 -6.53 -13.10
CA ASP A 60 -1.55 -6.39 -13.20
C ASP A 60 -2.23 -6.36 -11.83
N SER A 61 -1.78 -7.19 -10.90
CA SER A 61 -2.29 -7.21 -9.52
C SER A 61 -2.02 -5.92 -8.75
N TYR A 62 -0.97 -5.18 -9.10
CA TYR A 62 -0.68 -3.89 -8.47
C TYR A 62 -1.52 -2.77 -9.06
N LYS A 63 -1.77 -2.80 -10.38
CA LYS A 63 -2.74 -1.88 -11.01
C LYS A 63 -4.14 -2.09 -10.44
N GLU A 64 -4.55 -3.35 -10.27
CA GLU A 64 -5.81 -3.71 -9.64
C GLU A 64 -5.89 -3.22 -8.19
N PHE A 65 -4.82 -3.41 -7.41
CA PHE A 65 -4.72 -2.83 -6.07
C PHE A 65 -4.90 -1.31 -6.09
N LEU A 66 -4.20 -0.57 -6.95
CA LEU A 66 -4.31 0.89 -7.05
C LEU A 66 -5.72 1.34 -7.44
N SER A 67 -6.39 0.61 -8.32
CA SER A 67 -7.80 0.85 -8.69
C SER A 67 -8.79 0.56 -7.56
N MET A 68 -8.38 -0.11 -6.49
CA MET A 68 -9.17 -0.29 -5.27
C MET A 68 -8.73 0.69 -4.17
N HIS A 69 -7.43 0.91 -4.02
CA HIS A 69 -6.77 1.69 -2.98
C HIS A 69 -5.47 2.32 -3.50
N ASN A 70 -5.44 3.64 -3.64
CA ASN A 70 -4.24 4.38 -4.04
C ASN A 70 -3.27 4.53 -2.85
N GLY A 71 -2.69 3.42 -2.42
CA GLY A 71 -1.89 3.33 -1.20
C GLY A 71 -2.70 2.89 0.01
N ALA A 72 -1.98 2.53 1.08
CA ALA A 72 -2.57 2.07 2.34
C ALA A 72 -1.55 2.15 3.48
N GLY A 73 -2.05 2.35 4.70
CA GLY A 73 -1.32 2.09 5.93
C GLY A 73 -1.80 0.76 6.54
N LEU A 74 -0.88 -0.16 6.76
CA LEU A 74 -1.15 -1.50 7.29
C LEU A 74 -0.43 -1.68 8.62
N PHE A 75 -1.07 -2.41 9.54
CA PHE A 75 -0.50 -2.73 10.85
C PHE A 75 0.02 -1.50 11.62
N ILE A 76 -0.71 -0.39 11.54
CA ILE A 76 -0.31 0.87 12.16
C ILE A 76 -0.46 0.78 13.67
N SER A 77 0.63 1.00 14.38
CA SER A 77 0.73 1.11 15.84
C SER A 77 1.75 2.17 16.22
N GLU A 78 2.01 2.33 17.52
CA GLU A 78 3.06 3.22 18.02
C GLU A 78 4.46 2.81 17.55
N THR A 79 4.72 1.50 17.41
CA THR A 79 6.06 0.96 17.13
C THR A 79 6.24 0.45 15.70
N HIS A 80 5.17 0.07 15.03
CA HIS A 80 5.21 -0.53 13.69
C HIS A 80 4.22 0.14 12.75
N GLN A 81 4.66 0.45 11.53
CA GLN A 81 3.82 1.02 10.49
C GLN A 81 4.33 0.54 9.12
N ILE A 82 3.45 -0.09 8.33
CA ILE A 82 3.76 -0.48 6.96
C ILE A 82 2.95 0.43 6.03
N PHE A 83 3.64 1.17 5.17
CA PHE A 83 2.98 2.02 4.18
C PHE A 83 3.18 1.47 2.78
N ILE A 84 2.07 1.31 2.06
CA ILE A 84 2.04 1.19 0.61
C ILE A 84 1.81 2.60 0.10
N HIS A 85 2.80 3.16 -0.59
CA HIS A 85 2.72 4.51 -1.10
C HIS A 85 1.65 4.65 -2.20
N SER A 86 0.96 5.79 -2.18
CA SER A 86 0.16 6.28 -3.28
C SER A 86 1.03 6.62 -4.49
N ILE A 87 0.42 6.72 -5.67
CA ILE A 87 1.09 7.15 -6.90
C ILE A 87 1.85 8.47 -6.70
N GLU A 88 1.25 9.44 -6.02
CA GLU A 88 1.87 10.74 -5.77
C GLU A 88 3.13 10.60 -4.89
N GLU A 89 3.06 9.83 -3.80
CA GLU A 89 4.22 9.60 -2.92
C GLU A 89 5.34 8.86 -3.65
N ILE A 90 5.00 7.89 -4.50
CA ILE A 90 5.97 7.18 -5.35
C ILE A 90 6.68 8.16 -6.27
N MET A 91 5.93 9.05 -6.93
CA MET A 91 6.48 10.05 -7.84
C MET A 91 7.40 11.03 -7.11
N GLN A 92 7.01 11.50 -5.92
CA GLN A 92 7.85 12.35 -5.09
C GLN A 92 9.14 11.65 -4.67
N TYR A 93 9.07 10.38 -4.27
CA TYR A 93 10.23 9.60 -3.88
C TYR A 93 11.19 9.39 -5.05
N HIS A 94 10.65 9.00 -6.21
CA HIS A 94 11.42 8.83 -7.45
C HIS A 94 12.14 10.12 -7.86
N ALA A 95 11.43 11.26 -7.88
CA ALA A 95 12.02 12.55 -8.22
C ALA A 95 13.17 12.93 -7.27
N ARG A 96 13.01 12.71 -5.96
CA ARG A 96 14.08 12.95 -4.97
C ARG A 96 15.30 12.07 -5.20
N MET A 97 15.13 10.82 -5.61
CA MET A 97 16.26 9.93 -5.90
C MET A 97 17.01 10.35 -7.16
N CYS A 98 16.32 10.73 -8.24
CA CYS A 98 16.96 11.20 -9.46
C CYS A 98 17.78 12.50 -9.26
N LEU A 99 17.37 13.37 -8.34
CA LEU A 99 18.11 14.60 -8.01
C LEU A 99 19.40 14.33 -7.20
N LYS A 100 19.48 13.21 -6.46
CA LYS A 100 20.66 12.87 -5.64
C LYS A 100 21.81 12.25 -6.43
N THR A 101 21.57 11.83 -7.68
CA THR A 101 22.59 11.23 -8.57
C THR A 101 23.42 12.24 -9.37
N HIS A 102 23.41 13.53 -9.01
CA HIS A 102 24.14 14.61 -9.72
C HIS A 102 25.18 15.33 -8.85
N TYR A 103 25.78 14.65 -7.88
CA TYR A 103 26.94 15.12 -7.12
C TYR A 103 28.10 14.13 -7.21
#